data_AF-A0A7J9Y4Q5-F1
#
_entry.id   AF-A0A7J9Y4Q5-F1
#
_cell.length_a   1.000
_cell.length_b   1.000
_cell.length_c   1.000
_cell.angle_alpha   90.00
_cell.angle_beta   90.00
_cell.angle_gamma   90.00
#
_symmetry.space_group_name_H-M   'P 1'
#
loop_
_entity.id
_entity.type
_entity.pdbx_description
1 polymer ?
#
loop_
_entity_poly.entity_id
_entity_poly.type
_entity_poly.pdbx_seq_one_letter_code
_entity_poly.pdbx_strand_id
1 'polypeptide(L)'
;MQRKHSRLFKVRAVAEIYDVSRATIYRAVESGKLPALKLGKGRGTIRIPESALASFTAACAAGEVDIDGITTESQAPASEQERLSPVVFTCTECDSTFEPAAEDLATGRTGCPECGGWTFWAELREPARRSRNGGER
;
A
#
# COMPACT_ATOMS: atom_id res chain seq x y z
N MET A 1 10.91 7.06 23.68
CA MET A 1 9.97 7.20 22.55
C MET A 1 9.15 8.47 22.76
N GLN A 2 9.47 9.56 22.04
CA GLN A 2 8.76 10.84 22.21
C GLN A 2 7.55 10.85 21.28
N ARG A 3 6.32 10.81 21.83
CA ARG A 3 5.12 11.08 21.03
C ARG A 3 5.17 12.55 20.64
N LYS A 4 5.58 12.85 19.41
CA LYS A 4 5.55 14.21 18.87
C LYS A 4 4.10 14.69 18.95
N HIS A 5 3.84 15.66 19.82
CA HIS A 5 2.53 16.30 19.90
C HIS A 5 2.26 16.96 18.55
N SER A 6 1.31 16.42 17.79
CA SER A 6 0.93 16.96 16.49
C SER A 6 0.42 18.39 16.67
N ARG A 7 1.22 19.38 16.27
CA ARG A 7 0.80 20.78 16.31
C ARG A 7 -0.31 20.99 15.29
N LEU A 8 -1.31 21.78 15.66
CA LEU A 8 -2.45 22.13 14.82
C LEU A 8 -2.28 23.56 14.32
N PHE A 9 -2.12 23.72 13.01
CA PHE A 9 -1.96 25.00 12.35
C PHE A 9 -3.29 25.58 11.90
N LYS A 10 -3.37 26.91 11.87
CA LYS A 10 -4.46 27.64 11.21
C LYS A 10 -4.17 27.76 9.72
N VAL A 11 -5.22 27.84 8.90
CA VAL A 11 -5.11 28.04 7.44
C VAL A 11 -4.18 29.21 7.07
N ARG A 12 -4.23 30.31 7.81
CA ARG A 12 -3.35 31.47 7.58
C ARG A 12 -1.86 31.13 7.75
N ALA A 13 -1.52 30.40 8.81
CA ALA A 13 -0.13 30.03 9.07
C ALA A 13 0.40 29.08 7.99
N VAL A 14 -0.43 28.14 7.53
CA VAL A 14 -0.07 27.25 6.42
C VAL A 14 0.13 28.03 5.13
N ALA A 15 -0.76 28.97 4.81
CA ALA A 15 -0.63 29.83 3.64
C ALA A 15 0.70 30.63 3.64
N GLU A 16 1.10 31.17 4.79
CA GLU A 16 2.38 31.88 4.96
C GLU A 16 3.60 30.95 4.82
N ILE A 17 3.53 29.70 5.28
CA ILE A 17 4.64 28.73 5.18
C ILE A 17 4.91 28.32 3.72
N TYR A 18 3.85 28.09 2.94
CA TYR A 18 3.96 27.66 1.55
C TYR A 18 4.01 28.82 0.54
N ASP A 19 3.94 30.07 1.03
CA ASP A 19 3.85 31.28 0.20
C ASP A 19 2.70 31.21 -0.84
N VAL A 20 1.54 30.71 -0.42
CA VAL A 20 0.35 30.57 -1.28
C VAL A 20 -0.84 31.35 -0.75
N SER A 21 -1.79 31.63 -1.64
CA SER A 21 -3.03 32.28 -1.22
C SER A 21 -3.84 31.41 -0.25
N ARG A 22 -4.55 32.03 0.70
CA ARG A 22 -5.49 31.32 1.59
C ARG A 22 -6.54 30.53 0.81
N ALA A 23 -6.98 31.05 -0.33
CA ALA A 23 -7.94 30.40 -1.22
C ALA A 23 -7.40 29.08 -1.77
N THR A 24 -6.10 29.02 -2.12
CA THR A 24 -5.44 27.79 -2.57
C THR A 24 -5.49 26.71 -1.48
N ILE A 25 -5.24 27.08 -0.22
CA ILE A 25 -5.33 26.14 0.91
C ILE A 25 -6.78 25.67 1.13
N TYR A 26 -7.77 26.57 1.06
CA TYR A 26 -9.18 26.17 1.14
C TYR A 26 -9.54 25.20 0.02
N ARG A 27 -9.11 25.46 -1.22
CA ARG A 27 -9.34 24.56 -2.36
C ARG A 27 -8.65 23.21 -2.15
N ALA A 28 -7.43 23.17 -1.61
CA ALA A 28 -6.73 21.92 -1.34
C ALA A 28 -7.44 21.08 -0.26
N VAL A 29 -8.03 21.73 0.75
CA VAL A 29 -8.84 21.08 1.78
C VAL A 29 -10.17 20.58 1.21
N GLU A 30 -10.86 21.41 0.41
CA GLU A 30 -12.12 21.03 -0.26
C GLU A 30 -11.90 19.89 -1.26
N SER A 31 -10.74 19.87 -1.94
CA SER A 31 -10.35 18.81 -2.87
C SER A 31 -9.86 17.55 -2.16
N GLY A 32 -9.83 17.49 -0.83
CA GLY A 32 -9.34 16.34 -0.05
C GLY A 32 -7.82 16.15 -0.05
N LYS A 33 -7.07 16.92 -0.85
CA LYS A 33 -5.60 16.84 -0.95
C LYS A 33 -4.88 17.21 0.35
N LEU A 34 -5.52 18.04 1.18
CA LEU A 34 -4.97 18.46 2.46
C LEU A 34 -5.93 18.08 3.61
N PRO A 35 -5.56 17.08 4.43
CA PRO A 35 -6.38 16.69 5.56
C PRO A 35 -6.54 17.84 6.55
N ALA A 36 -7.78 18.17 6.91
CA ALA A 36 -8.07 19.21 7.87
C ALA A 36 -9.19 18.84 8.84
N LEU A 37 -9.03 19.26 10.08
CA LEU A 37 -9.97 19.06 11.18
C LEU A 37 -10.82 20.31 11.35
N LYS A 38 -12.13 20.19 11.23
CA LYS A 38 -13.07 21.30 11.44
C LYS A 38 -13.60 21.28 12.87
N LEU A 39 -13.03 22.11 13.74
CA LEU A 39 -13.37 22.16 15.17
C LEU A 39 -14.53 23.13 15.49
N GLY A 40 -15.73 22.89 14.90
CA GLY A 40 -16.94 23.71 15.10
C GLY A 40 -17.58 24.32 13.83
N LYS A 41 -18.59 25.19 14.01
CA LYS A 41 -19.36 25.84 12.93
C LYS A 41 -18.97 27.32 12.78
N GLY A 42 -18.08 27.64 11.84
CA GLY A 42 -17.67 29.03 11.56
C GLY A 42 -16.50 29.17 10.58
N ARG A 43 -16.16 30.41 10.20
CA ARG A 43 -14.95 30.75 9.45
C ARG A 43 -13.76 30.80 10.44
N GLY A 44 -12.67 30.10 10.14
CA GLY A 44 -11.50 29.99 11.04
C GLY A 44 -11.45 28.74 11.91
N THR A 45 -12.40 27.83 11.69
CA THR A 45 -12.54 26.58 12.45
C THR A 45 -11.70 25.42 11.92
N ILE A 46 -11.09 25.60 10.75
CA ILE A 46 -10.25 24.59 10.10
C ILE A 46 -8.86 24.58 10.75
N ARG A 47 -8.45 23.41 11.22
CA ARG A 47 -7.14 23.11 11.82
C ARG A 47 -6.43 22.05 11.01
N ILE A 48 -5.20 22.33 10.62
CA ILE A 48 -4.40 21.44 9.79
C ILE A 48 -3.32 20.84 10.68
N PRO A 49 -3.26 19.50 10.84
CA PRO A 49 -2.22 18.87 11.64
C PRO A 49 -0.87 18.92 10.92
N GLU A 50 0.22 18.98 11.69
CA GLU A 50 1.59 18.95 11.17
C GLU A 50 1.87 17.73 10.27
N SER A 51 1.32 16.56 10.63
CA SER A 51 1.46 15.34 9.84
C SER A 51 0.87 15.48 8.43
N ALA A 52 -0.24 16.21 8.28
CA ALA A 52 -0.86 16.46 6.98
C ALA A 52 0.00 17.33 6.07
N LEU A 53 0.75 18.28 6.64
CA LEU A 53 1.67 19.14 5.88
C LEU A 53 2.85 18.34 5.32
N ALA A 54 3.40 17.41 6.11
CA ALA A 54 4.47 16.53 5.67
C ALA A 54 4.02 15.64 4.50
N SER A 55 2.85 15.01 4.61
CA SER A 55 2.27 14.19 3.54
C SER A 55 1.96 15.01 2.28
N PHE A 56 1.41 16.22 2.44
CA PHE A 56 1.11 17.10 1.31
C PHE A 56 2.38 17.53 0.56
N THR A 57 3.45 17.86 1.29
CA THR A 57 4.73 18.23 0.67
C THR A 57 5.36 17.06 -0.06
N ALA A 58 5.29 15.86 0.51
CA ALA A 58 5.76 14.63 -0.14
C ALA A 58 4.97 14.33 -1.43
N ALA A 59 3.64 14.47 -1.41
CA ALA A 59 2.79 14.30 -2.59
C ALA A 59 3.09 15.34 -3.68
N CYS A 60 3.29 16.60 -3.31
CA CYS A 60 3.71 17.64 -4.25
C CYS A 60 5.09 17.37 -4.86
N ALA A 61 6.02 16.79 -4.09
CA ALA A 61 7.35 16.44 -4.58
C ALA A 61 7.33 15.19 -5.49
N ALA A 62 6.43 14.24 -5.24
CA ALA A 62 6.29 13.01 -6.02
C ALA A 62 5.49 13.18 -7.32
N GLY A 63 4.69 14.24 -7.45
CA GLY A 63 3.91 14.52 -8.67
C GLY A 63 2.68 13.62 -8.87
N GLU A 64 2.45 12.66 -7.98
CA GLU A 64 1.27 11.80 -7.97
C GLU A 64 0.22 12.37 -7.02
N VAL A 65 -0.94 12.75 -7.58
CA VAL A 65 -2.14 13.13 -6.84
C VAL A 65 -3.26 12.17 -7.19
N ASP A 66 -3.13 10.93 -6.73
CA ASP A 66 -4.29 10.08 -6.46
C ASP A 66 -4.70 10.31 -5.01
N ILE A 67 -5.99 10.50 -4.75
CA ILE A 67 -6.67 9.81 -3.64
C ILE A 67 -8.18 10.05 -3.63
N ASP A 68 -8.91 8.96 -3.84
CA ASP A 68 -10.07 8.59 -3.05
C ASP A 68 -9.68 8.56 -1.55
N GLY A 69 -10.36 9.36 -0.73
CA GLY A 69 -10.34 9.15 0.73
C GLY A 69 -10.86 7.72 1.01
N ILE A 70 -10.36 7.01 2.01
CA ILE A 70 -10.64 7.21 3.43
C ILE A 70 -9.65 6.31 4.24
N THR A 71 -9.24 6.83 5.40
CA THR A 71 -8.68 6.14 6.60
C THR A 71 -7.42 5.26 6.52
N THR A 72 -6.41 5.71 7.27
CA THR A 72 -5.66 4.92 8.26
C THR A 72 -5.35 3.47 7.89
N GLU A 73 -4.33 3.26 7.06
CA GLU A 73 -3.33 2.20 7.27
C GLU A 73 -2.02 2.69 6.68
N SER A 74 -1.19 3.22 7.59
CA SER A 74 0.13 3.75 7.31
C SER A 74 1.03 2.60 6.88
N GLN A 75 1.21 2.43 5.58
CA GLN A 75 2.17 1.53 4.97
C GLN A 75 3.58 1.86 5.49
N ALA A 76 4.16 0.92 6.22
CA ALA A 76 5.61 0.78 6.31
C ALA A 76 6.14 0.35 4.93
N PRO A 77 7.32 0.80 4.50
CA PRO A 77 7.80 0.61 3.14
C PRO A 77 8.04 -0.87 2.83
N ALA A 78 7.66 -1.24 1.61
CA ALA A 78 7.82 -2.55 1.02
C ALA A 78 9.27 -3.03 1.04
N SER A 79 9.55 -4.08 1.81
CA SER A 79 10.67 -5.00 1.56
C SER A 79 10.60 -6.26 2.43
N GLU A 80 9.48 -7.00 2.48
CA GLU A 80 9.50 -8.36 3.07
C GLU A 80 8.27 -9.23 2.74
N GLN A 81 7.48 -8.89 1.71
CA GLN A 81 6.34 -9.71 1.29
C GLN A 81 6.74 -10.63 0.13
N GLU A 82 6.31 -11.89 0.25
CA GLU A 82 6.50 -13.01 -0.67
C GLU A 82 7.91 -13.64 -0.82
N ARG A 83 8.32 -14.36 0.23
CA ARG A 83 8.98 -15.68 0.07
C ARG A 83 8.00 -16.81 0.38
N LEU A 84 6.82 -16.80 -0.21
CA LEU A 84 5.89 -17.93 -0.10
C LEU A 84 6.38 -19.05 -1.04
N SER A 85 6.54 -20.25 -0.49
CA SER A 85 7.00 -21.44 -1.21
C SER A 85 6.08 -21.71 -2.41
N PRO A 86 6.60 -21.95 -3.63
CA PRO A 86 5.75 -22.34 -4.75
C PRO A 86 5.06 -23.66 -4.42
N VAL A 87 3.73 -23.64 -4.36
CA VAL A 87 2.92 -24.85 -4.27
C VAL A 87 2.81 -25.39 -5.69
N VAL A 88 3.27 -26.62 -5.89
CA VAL A 88 3.19 -27.28 -7.18
C VAL A 88 2.03 -28.27 -7.14
N PHE A 89 1.28 -28.34 -8.23
CA PHE A 89 0.12 -29.19 -8.37
C PHE A 89 0.39 -30.25 -9.42
N THR A 90 0.09 -31.51 -9.08
CA THR A 90 0.20 -32.64 -10.01
C THR A 90 -1.19 -33.19 -10.28
N CYS A 91 -1.62 -33.13 -11.55
CA CYS A 91 -2.91 -33.68 -11.96
C CYS A 91 -2.89 -35.20 -11.90
N THR A 92 -3.91 -35.81 -11.31
CA THR A 92 -3.99 -37.28 -11.19
C THR A 92 -4.39 -37.99 -12.49
N GLU A 93 -4.81 -37.23 -13.50
CA GLU A 93 -5.39 -37.80 -14.73
C GLU A 93 -4.41 -37.80 -15.91
N CYS A 94 -3.47 -36.85 -15.93
CA CYS A 94 -2.44 -36.76 -16.96
C CYS A 94 -1.02 -36.63 -16.41
N ASP A 95 -0.85 -36.74 -15.09
CA ASP A 95 0.42 -36.61 -14.35
C ASP A 95 1.20 -35.31 -14.64
N SER A 96 0.54 -34.30 -15.19
CA SER A 96 1.16 -33.02 -15.52
C SER A 96 1.35 -32.19 -14.25
N THR A 97 2.56 -31.67 -14.09
CA THR A 97 2.99 -30.86 -12.96
C THR A 97 2.98 -29.38 -13.35
N PHE A 98 2.25 -28.54 -12.61
CA PHE A 98 2.12 -27.11 -12.93
C PHE A 98 2.04 -26.22 -11.68
N GLU A 99 2.35 -24.93 -11.86
CA GLU A 99 2.28 -23.90 -10.83
C GLU A 99 1.06 -23.00 -11.10
N PRO A 100 0.01 -23.06 -10.27
CA PRO A 100 -1.18 -22.22 -10.49
C PRO A 100 -0.93 -20.79 -10.03
N ALA A 101 -1.57 -19.84 -10.71
CA ALA A 101 -1.61 -18.46 -10.25
C ALA A 101 -2.41 -18.36 -8.94
N ALA A 102 -2.01 -17.42 -8.08
CA ALA A 102 -2.69 -17.19 -6.80
C ALA A 102 -4.18 -16.83 -6.97
N GLU A 103 -4.52 -16.16 -8.07
CA GLU A 103 -5.89 -15.75 -8.42
C GLU A 103 -6.79 -16.96 -8.74
N ASP A 104 -6.25 -17.98 -9.41
CA ASP A 104 -6.98 -19.19 -9.74
C ASP A 104 -7.26 -20.05 -8.50
N LEU A 105 -6.32 -20.06 -7.54
CA LEU A 105 -6.53 -20.66 -6.22
C LEU A 105 -7.62 -19.93 -5.42
N ALA A 106 -7.61 -18.60 -5.44
CA ALA A 106 -8.59 -17.80 -4.71
C ALA A 106 -10.02 -17.94 -5.26
N THR A 107 -10.14 -18.17 -6.57
CA THR A 107 -11.43 -18.31 -7.26
C THR A 107 -11.90 -19.76 -7.38
N GLY A 108 -11.07 -20.75 -7.01
CA GLY A 108 -11.39 -22.17 -7.06
C GLY A 108 -11.48 -22.73 -8.49
N ARG A 109 -10.84 -22.06 -9.46
CA ARG A 109 -10.83 -22.44 -10.90
C ARG A 109 -9.54 -23.16 -11.28
N THR A 110 -9.04 -24.04 -10.44
CA THR A 110 -7.80 -24.78 -10.69
C THR A 110 -8.07 -26.04 -11.52
N GLY A 111 -8.42 -25.89 -12.80
CA GLY A 111 -8.39 -27.00 -13.74
C GLY A 111 -6.98 -27.26 -14.24
N CYS A 112 -6.61 -28.50 -14.53
CA CYS A 112 -5.34 -28.80 -15.20
C CYS A 112 -5.35 -28.14 -16.60
N PRO A 113 -4.33 -27.33 -16.95
CA PRO A 113 -4.30 -26.63 -18.25
C PRO A 113 -4.17 -27.58 -19.44
N GLU A 114 -3.64 -28.78 -19.24
CA GLU A 114 -3.38 -29.76 -20.31
C GLU A 114 -4.60 -30.63 -20.64
N CYS A 115 -5.32 -31.13 -19.63
CA CYS A 115 -6.43 -32.08 -19.84
C CYS A 115 -7.78 -31.56 -19.36
N GLY A 116 -7.83 -30.43 -18.66
CA GLY A 116 -9.06 -29.91 -18.04
C GLY A 116 -9.55 -30.70 -16.83
N GLY A 117 -8.74 -31.64 -16.31
CA GLY A 117 -9.04 -32.41 -15.11
C GLY A 117 -9.09 -31.54 -13.85
N TRP A 118 -9.94 -31.93 -12.89
CA TRP A 118 -10.20 -31.14 -11.68
C TRP A 118 -9.60 -31.75 -10.41
N THR A 119 -8.98 -32.94 -10.53
CA THR A 119 -8.39 -33.67 -9.41
C THR A 119 -6.87 -33.60 -9.50
N PHE A 120 -6.24 -33.17 -8.41
CA PHE A 120 -4.81 -32.97 -8.28
C PHE A 120 -4.41 -33.09 -6.82
N TRP A 121 -3.13 -33.39 -6.57
CA TRP A 121 -2.55 -33.28 -5.23
C TRP A 121 -1.56 -32.12 -5.22
N ALA A 122 -1.57 -31.34 -4.15
CA ALA A 122 -0.70 -30.20 -3.97
C ALA A 122 0.51 -30.63 -3.12
N GLU A 123 1.71 -30.40 -3.63
CA GLU A 123 2.95 -30.61 -2.88
C GLU A 123 3.61 -29.25 -2.59
N LEU A 124 3.99 -29.05 -1.33
CA LEU A 124 4.78 -27.89 -0.94
C LEU A 124 6.22 -28.14 -1.38
N ARG A 125 6.68 -27.42 -2.40
CA ARG A 125 8.06 -27.50 -2.81
C ARG A 125 8.91 -26.73 -1.81
N GLU A 126 9.76 -27.43 -1.07
CA GLU A 126 10.71 -26.78 -0.17
C GLU A 126 11.54 -25.77 -0.97
N PRO A 127 11.61 -24.50 -0.53
CA PRO A 127 12.39 -23.50 -1.24
C PRO A 127 13.83 -24.01 -1.29
N ALA A 128 14.41 -24.07 -2.49
CA ALA A 128 15.77 -24.54 -2.70
C ALA A 128 16.69 -23.92 -1.64
N ARG A 129 17.15 -24.71 -0.67
CA ARG A 129 18.12 -24.25 0.31
C ARG A 129 19.33 -23.85 -0.51
N ARG A 130 19.55 -22.54 -0.64
CA ARG A 130 20.73 -21.98 -1.27
C ARG A 130 21.93 -22.64 -0.60
N SER A 131 22.55 -23.58 -1.33
CA SER A 131 23.71 -24.33 -0.88
C SER A 131 24.78 -23.31 -0.53
N ARG A 132 24.99 -23.07 0.77
CA ARG A 132 26.21 -22.44 1.26
C ARG A 132 27.28 -23.50 1.08
N ASN A 133 27.94 -23.55 -0.08
CA ASN A 133 29.26 -24.17 -0.21
C ASN A 133 30.01 -23.68 -1.46
N GLY A 134 31.21 -23.14 -1.22
CA GLY A 134 32.29 -22.85 -2.17
C GLY A 134 32.31 -21.40 -2.68
N GLY A 135 33.34 -20.56 -2.52
CA GLY A 135 34.71 -20.71 -2.01
C GLY A 135 35.52 -19.46 -2.40
N GLU A 136 36.74 -19.35 -1.89
CA GLU A 136 37.87 -18.50 -2.36
C GLU A 136 38.01 -17.06 -1.80
N ARG A 137 38.82 -16.88 -0.74
CA ARG A 137 40.28 -16.66 -0.85
C ARG A 137 40.98 -16.80 0.50
#